data_AF-A0A7C8LW18-F1
#
_entry.id   AF-A0A7C8LW18-F1
#
_cell.length_a   1.000
_cell.length_b   1.000
_cell.length_c   1.000
_cell.angle_alpha   90.00
_cell.angle_beta   90.00
_cell.angle_gamma   90.00
#
_symmetry.space_group_name_H-M   'P 1'
#
loop_
_entity.id
_entity.type
_entity.pdbx_description
1 polymer ?
#
loop_
_entity_poly.entity_id
_entity_poly.type
_entity_poly.pdbx_seq_one_letter_code
_entity_poly.pdbx_strand_id
1 'polypeptide(L)'
;MGSNKRYCIGIDTGGTYTDAVIVELDSGSVVTTAKSPTTHYDIQKGIQAVVEKVLAASNINPADIIRTCVSTTLATNALVENKGADVALFVIGFNQRLEVPAVAARFVPGGHTIKGEEVKPLGIQYIVDGVNELKNDVEAWAVCSSMAFINPIHELVAAKAVKLVSDAPVFCSHEASSRAGMKERASTACLNAQLLPVMQKFLSGIRNALSACGITGEVLVVRGDATAMHMQEALMHAASTIASGPAATALFGAKTTNTTDALILDVGGTTTDITLIKDGKPVVDTAGMSIGKWETHVEAVEMFTVGIGGDSLVQLAQGKPMQVGPARVTPICMTRDIPAPESWIGQGKISRCITMAPDLTPEIIKESALLTCLAEHGSMTPQALLKHLSIAEITFEQELTKLLHKQHIIEVGFTPTDALHVLKKLDIGDYTSALNAAQVLADIEGCTAKEFADA
;
A
#
# COMPACT_ATOMS: atom_id res chain seq x y z
N MET A 1 -21.40 3.90 40.44
CA MET A 1 -21.57 3.18 39.16
C MET A 1 -20.61 3.82 38.18
N GLY A 2 -19.42 3.25 38.01
CA GLY A 2 -18.43 3.80 37.09
C GLY A 2 -18.97 3.75 35.67
N SER A 3 -18.89 4.86 34.92
CA SER A 3 -19.22 4.87 33.51
C SER A 3 -18.41 3.78 32.83
N ASN A 4 -19.08 2.78 32.25
CA ASN A 4 -18.45 1.70 31.51
C ASN A 4 -17.95 2.28 30.18
N LYS A 5 -16.90 3.10 30.23
CA LYS A 5 -16.37 3.80 29.05
C LYS A 5 -15.86 2.75 28.07
N ARG A 6 -16.33 2.85 26.84
CA ARG A 6 -16.00 1.91 25.77
C ARG A 6 -15.08 2.59 24.79
N TYR A 7 -13.95 1.95 24.50
CA TYR A 7 -12.96 2.48 23.57
C TYR A 7 -12.88 1.64 22.31
N CYS A 8 -12.45 2.30 21.23
CA CYS A 8 -12.05 1.67 19.98
C CYS A 8 -10.61 2.04 19.68
N ILE A 9 -9.84 1.10 19.17
CA ILE A 9 -8.53 1.37 18.58
C ILE A 9 -8.62 1.32 17.06
N GLY A 10 -8.26 2.41 16.38
CA GLY A 10 -8.01 2.43 14.95
C GLY A 10 -6.53 2.14 14.69
N ILE A 11 -6.23 1.23 13.76
CA ILE A 11 -4.86 0.90 13.36
C ILE A 11 -4.78 1.03 11.84
N ASP A 12 -3.82 1.82 11.35
CA ASP A 12 -3.52 1.90 9.94
C ASP A 12 -2.10 1.37 9.68
N THR A 13 -1.99 0.34 8.84
CA THR A 13 -0.70 -0.25 8.48
C THR A 13 -0.30 0.21 7.09
N GLY A 14 0.55 1.25 7.04
CA GLY A 14 1.15 1.80 5.84
C GLY A 14 2.51 1.19 5.49
N GLY A 15 3.08 1.64 4.37
CA GLY A 15 4.39 1.20 3.88
C GLY A 15 5.58 1.62 4.76
N THR A 16 5.51 2.79 5.41
CA THR A 16 6.63 3.34 6.20
C THR A 16 6.35 3.28 7.70
N TYR A 17 5.14 3.70 8.09
CA TYR A 17 4.72 3.76 9.48
C TYR A 17 3.41 2.98 9.69
N THR A 18 3.25 2.48 10.90
CA THR A 18 2.00 1.98 11.44
C THR A 18 1.49 2.99 12.45
N ASP A 19 0.25 3.42 12.26
CA ASP A 19 -0.43 4.41 13.07
C ASP A 19 -1.50 3.75 13.94
N ALA A 20 -1.66 4.24 15.16
CA ALA A 20 -2.72 3.83 16.06
C ALA A 20 -3.39 5.04 16.72
N VAL A 21 -4.70 4.97 16.87
CA VAL A 21 -5.51 5.97 17.56
C VAL A 21 -6.48 5.29 18.50
N ILE A 22 -6.60 5.79 19.73
CA ILE A 22 -7.67 5.39 20.63
C ILE A 22 -8.77 6.44 20.60
N VAL A 23 -10.01 6.00 20.38
CA VAL A 23 -11.21 6.84 20.35
C VAL A 23 -12.17 6.37 21.43
N GLU A 24 -12.73 7.31 22.18
CA GLU A 24 -13.82 7.05 23.12
C GLU A 24 -15.16 7.02 22.35
N LEU A 25 -15.89 5.91 22.44
CA LEU A 25 -16.98 5.61 21.51
C LEU A 25 -18.23 6.47 21.70
N ASP A 26 -18.50 6.97 22.91
CA ASP A 26 -19.72 7.72 23.21
C ASP A 26 -19.61 9.18 22.75
N SER A 27 -18.43 9.80 22.93
CA SER A 27 -18.14 11.17 22.51
C SER A 27 -17.54 11.27 21.10
N GLY A 28 -16.95 10.18 20.59
CA GLY A 28 -16.16 10.20 19.36
C GLY A 28 -14.83 10.94 19.50
N SER A 29 -14.40 11.27 20.72
CA SER A 29 -13.16 12.02 20.95
C SER A 29 -11.92 11.14 20.82
N VAL A 30 -10.88 11.69 20.18
CA VAL A 30 -9.56 11.08 20.15
C VAL A 30 -8.93 11.22 21.53
N VAL A 31 -8.60 10.09 22.15
CA VAL A 31 -7.93 10.04 23.45
C VAL A 31 -6.43 10.26 23.26
N THR A 32 -5.82 9.49 22.36
CA THR A 32 -4.38 9.59 22.07
C THR A 32 -4.06 8.89 20.75
N THR A 33 -2.88 9.18 20.22
CA THR A 33 -2.34 8.61 18.99
C THR A 33 -0.92 8.11 19.22
N ALA A 34 -0.51 7.08 18.50
CA ALA A 34 0.87 6.64 18.43
C ALA A 34 1.27 6.31 16.99
N LYS A 35 2.54 6.52 16.69
CA LYS A 35 3.17 6.17 15.42
C LYS A 35 4.43 5.36 15.69
N SER A 36 4.63 4.27 14.96
CA SER A 36 5.81 3.41 15.02
C SER A 36 6.24 2.99 13.61
N PRO A 37 7.53 2.76 13.33
CA PRO A 37 7.97 2.23 12.03
C PRO A 37 7.30 0.89 11.69
N THR A 38 6.88 0.70 10.44
CA THR A 38 6.28 -0.57 10.00
C THR A 38 7.34 -1.68 9.98
N THR A 39 7.02 -2.83 10.57
CA THR A 39 7.89 -4.01 10.59
C THR A 39 7.43 -5.03 9.56
N HIS A 40 7.83 -4.87 8.29
CA HIS A 40 7.35 -5.71 7.18
C HIS A 40 7.64 -7.20 7.32
N TYR A 41 8.79 -7.56 7.90
CA TYR A 41 9.16 -8.96 8.11
C TYR A 41 8.36 -9.64 9.23
N ASP A 42 7.82 -8.85 10.17
CA ASP A 42 7.08 -9.31 11.35
C ASP A 42 5.96 -8.32 11.71
N ILE A 43 4.80 -8.53 11.07
CA ILE A 43 3.58 -7.73 11.25
C ILE A 43 3.14 -7.72 12.71
N GLN A 44 3.24 -8.86 13.41
CA GLN A 44 2.83 -8.96 14.81
C GLN A 44 3.66 -8.01 15.68
N LYS A 45 4.98 -8.04 15.53
CA LYS A 45 5.88 -7.17 16.28
C LYS A 45 5.62 -5.69 16.00
N GLY A 46 5.41 -5.33 14.73
CA GLY A 46 5.12 -3.95 14.33
C GLY A 46 3.82 -3.41 14.96
N ILE A 47 2.75 -4.20 14.87
CA ILE A 47 1.44 -3.84 15.45
C ILE A 47 1.51 -3.81 16.97
N GLN A 48 2.14 -4.82 17.59
CA GLN A 48 2.29 -4.86 19.04
C GLN A 48 3.01 -3.60 19.56
N ALA A 49 4.10 -3.19 18.90
CA ALA A 49 4.86 -2.01 19.30
C ALA A 49 4.03 -0.71 19.26
N VAL A 50 3.19 -0.50 18.24
CA VAL A 50 2.33 0.70 18.19
C VAL A 50 1.18 0.63 19.20
N VAL A 51 0.62 -0.56 19.43
CA VAL A 51 -0.46 -0.78 20.39
C VAL A 51 0.03 -0.56 21.83
N GLU A 52 1.19 -1.10 22.19
CA GLU A 52 1.80 -0.87 23.51
C GLU A 52 2.08 0.62 23.74
N LYS A 53 2.58 1.32 22.71
CA LYS A 53 2.87 2.76 22.77
C LYS A 53 1.61 3.60 22.98
N VAL A 54 0.53 3.31 22.26
CA VAL A 54 -0.74 4.06 22.39
C VAL A 54 -1.43 3.76 23.73
N LEU A 55 -1.37 2.52 24.20
CA LEU A 55 -1.89 2.12 25.51
C LEU A 55 -1.15 2.84 26.65
N ALA A 56 0.19 2.82 26.63
CA ALA A 56 1.02 3.49 27.63
C ALA A 56 0.76 5.01 27.69
N ALA A 57 0.50 5.65 26.55
CA ALA A 57 0.17 7.07 26.47
C ALA A 57 -1.27 7.39 26.92
N SER A 58 -2.19 6.42 26.90
CA SER A 58 -3.61 6.62 27.23
C SER A 58 -3.98 6.34 28.69
N ASN A 59 -3.20 5.50 29.38
CA ASN A 59 -3.53 4.95 30.70
C ASN A 59 -4.91 4.24 30.76
N ILE A 60 -5.38 3.69 29.62
CA ILE A 60 -6.62 2.92 29.51
C ILE A 60 -6.35 1.44 29.81
N ASN A 61 -7.29 0.78 30.48
CA ASN A 61 -7.27 -0.66 30.65
C ASN A 61 -7.58 -1.34 29.30
N PRO A 62 -6.71 -2.23 28.76
CA PRO A 62 -6.95 -2.92 27.51
C PRO A 62 -8.31 -3.64 27.44
N ALA A 63 -8.86 -4.07 28.58
CA ALA A 63 -10.18 -4.70 28.65
C ALA A 63 -11.35 -3.77 28.29
N ASP A 64 -11.16 -2.45 28.34
CA ASP A 64 -12.18 -1.46 27.97
C ASP A 64 -12.19 -1.17 26.45
N ILE A 65 -11.22 -1.73 25.70
CA ILE A 65 -11.18 -1.68 24.24
C ILE A 65 -12.05 -2.79 23.68
N ILE A 66 -13.27 -2.44 23.32
CA ILE A 66 -14.27 -3.40 22.84
C ILE A 66 -14.19 -3.64 21.32
N ARG A 67 -13.49 -2.76 20.59
CA ARG A 67 -13.35 -2.81 19.13
C ARG A 67 -11.95 -2.40 18.68
N THR A 68 -11.50 -3.06 17.62
CA THR A 68 -10.35 -2.66 16.84
C THR A 68 -10.75 -2.53 15.38
N CYS A 69 -10.51 -1.38 14.75
CA CYS A 69 -10.69 -1.18 13.32
C CYS A 69 -9.32 -1.12 12.64
N VAL A 70 -9.10 -1.94 11.61
CA VAL A 70 -7.81 -2.01 10.91
C VAL A 70 -7.97 -1.65 9.44
N SER A 71 -7.18 -0.69 8.97
CA SER A 71 -6.93 -0.42 7.55
C SER A 71 -5.51 -0.84 7.18
N THR A 72 -5.30 -1.16 5.90
CA THR A 72 -3.97 -1.52 5.42
C THR A 72 -3.78 -1.25 3.94
N THR A 73 -2.56 -0.87 3.58
CA THR A 73 -2.11 -0.78 2.19
C THR A 73 -1.55 -2.10 1.66
N LEU A 74 -1.54 -3.17 2.47
CA LEU A 74 -0.91 -4.45 2.15
C LEU A 74 -1.45 -5.06 0.84
N ALA A 75 -2.78 -5.07 0.65
CA ALA A 75 -3.39 -5.62 -0.56
C ALA A 75 -3.01 -4.81 -1.80
N THR A 76 -3.09 -3.48 -1.72
CA THR A 76 -2.68 -2.57 -2.79
C THR A 76 -1.22 -2.80 -3.16
N ASN A 77 -0.31 -2.79 -2.18
CA ASN A 77 1.12 -2.93 -2.42
C ASN A 77 1.47 -4.31 -2.97
N ALA A 78 0.87 -5.38 -2.44
CA ALA A 78 1.14 -6.74 -2.89
C ALA A 78 0.77 -6.92 -4.37
N LEU A 79 -0.35 -6.37 -4.83
CA LEU A 79 -0.78 -6.49 -6.22
C LEU A 79 -0.03 -5.53 -7.16
N VAL A 80 0.20 -4.29 -6.73
CA VAL A 80 0.90 -3.27 -7.55
C VAL A 80 2.38 -3.63 -7.73
N GLU A 81 3.02 -4.15 -6.68
CA GLU A 81 4.43 -4.55 -6.71
C GLU A 81 4.64 -5.99 -7.22
N ASN A 82 3.56 -6.68 -7.61
CA ASN A 82 3.56 -8.07 -8.07
C ASN A 82 4.23 -9.03 -7.07
N LYS A 83 3.91 -8.86 -5.78
CA LYS A 83 4.37 -9.66 -4.63
C LYS A 83 3.28 -10.59 -4.07
N GLY A 84 2.15 -10.73 -4.78
CA GLY A 84 1.14 -11.72 -4.47
C GLY A 84 1.61 -13.14 -4.80
N ALA A 85 0.85 -14.14 -4.36
CA ALA A 85 1.10 -15.53 -4.68
C ALA A 85 1.00 -15.80 -6.19
N ASP A 86 1.85 -16.68 -6.72
CA ASP A 86 1.64 -17.19 -8.08
C ASP A 86 0.36 -18.05 -8.12
N VAL A 87 -0.54 -17.75 -9.06
CA VAL A 87 -1.89 -18.35 -9.12
C VAL A 87 -2.17 -19.00 -10.46
N ALA A 88 -2.73 -20.21 -10.42
CA ALA A 88 -3.39 -20.83 -11.58
C ALA A 88 -4.92 -20.70 -11.48
N LEU A 89 -5.56 -20.47 -12.63
CA LEU A 89 -7.01 -20.34 -12.77
C LEU A 89 -7.62 -21.55 -13.48
N PHE A 90 -8.65 -22.16 -12.89
CA PHE A 90 -9.56 -23.05 -13.60
C PHE A 90 -10.77 -22.28 -14.12
N VAL A 91 -10.96 -22.31 -15.43
CA VAL A 91 -12.08 -21.69 -16.13
C VAL A 91 -13.06 -22.77 -16.57
N ILE A 92 -14.23 -22.84 -15.95
CA ILE A 92 -15.19 -23.92 -16.19
C ILE A 92 -16.35 -23.44 -17.07
N GLY A 93 -16.64 -24.18 -18.13
CA GLY A 93 -17.83 -23.93 -18.96
C GLY A 93 -17.75 -22.65 -19.79
N PHE A 94 -16.55 -22.21 -20.12
CA PHE A 94 -16.26 -21.07 -21.00
C PHE A 94 -15.10 -21.45 -21.91
N ASN A 95 -15.16 -21.11 -23.20
CA ASN A 95 -14.22 -21.61 -24.21
C ASN A 95 -13.42 -20.51 -24.92
N GLN A 96 -13.57 -19.25 -24.49
CA GLN A 96 -12.82 -18.13 -25.04
C GLN A 96 -11.61 -17.84 -24.15
N ARG A 97 -10.49 -17.50 -24.78
CA ARG A 97 -9.27 -17.10 -24.08
C ARG A 97 -9.55 -15.87 -23.24
N LEU A 98 -9.12 -15.90 -21.98
CA LEU A 98 -9.20 -14.77 -21.05
C LEU A 98 -7.78 -14.28 -20.75
N GLU A 99 -7.61 -12.96 -20.72
CA GLU A 99 -6.43 -12.33 -20.14
C GLU A 99 -6.76 -12.03 -18.66
N VAL A 100 -6.00 -12.63 -17.74
CA VAL A 100 -6.25 -12.60 -16.29
C VAL A 100 -4.92 -12.56 -15.52
N PRO A 101 -4.91 -12.08 -14.26
CA PRO A 101 -3.74 -12.11 -13.37
C PRO A 101 -3.46 -13.51 -12.84
N ALA A 102 -3.10 -14.43 -13.73
CA ALA A 102 -2.73 -15.80 -13.39
C ALA A 102 -1.53 -16.25 -14.24
N VAL A 103 -0.64 -17.05 -13.66
CA VAL A 103 0.51 -17.61 -14.39
C VAL A 103 0.05 -18.65 -15.42
N ALA A 104 -1.10 -19.29 -15.16
CA ALA A 104 -1.73 -20.24 -16.08
C ALA A 104 -3.26 -20.20 -15.95
N ALA A 105 -3.95 -20.39 -17.06
CA ALA A 105 -5.38 -20.65 -17.10
C ALA A 105 -5.66 -22.00 -17.77
N ARG A 106 -6.48 -22.84 -17.14
CA ARG A 106 -6.90 -24.15 -17.64
C ARG A 106 -8.40 -24.17 -17.87
N PHE A 107 -8.82 -24.48 -19.09
CA PHE A 107 -10.22 -24.54 -19.48
C PHE A 107 -10.77 -25.94 -19.25
N VAL A 108 -11.85 -26.02 -18.48
CA VAL A 108 -12.44 -27.27 -18.01
C VAL A 108 -13.88 -27.39 -18.56
N PRO A 109 -14.25 -28.55 -19.13
CA PRO A 109 -15.64 -28.81 -19.50
C PRO A 109 -16.58 -28.71 -18.29
N GLY A 110 -17.75 -28.10 -18.49
CA GLY A 110 -18.75 -27.91 -17.44
C GLY A 110 -19.66 -26.74 -17.78
N GLY A 111 -20.14 -26.05 -16.76
CA GLY A 111 -20.95 -24.84 -16.86
C GLY A 111 -22.44 -25.06 -16.65
N HIS A 112 -23.13 -23.96 -16.38
CA HIS A 112 -24.57 -23.93 -16.15
C HIS A 112 -25.25 -22.97 -17.13
N THR A 113 -26.54 -23.21 -17.39
CA THR A 113 -27.39 -22.30 -18.15
C THR A 113 -27.67 -21.03 -17.34
N ILE A 114 -28.32 -20.05 -17.96
CA ILE A 114 -28.74 -18.83 -17.26
C ILE A 114 -29.72 -19.07 -16.11
N LYS A 115 -30.34 -20.25 -16.05
CA LYS A 115 -31.24 -20.69 -14.97
C LYS A 115 -30.52 -21.52 -13.89
N GLY A 116 -29.20 -21.72 -14.02
CA GLY A 116 -28.42 -22.55 -13.11
C GLY A 116 -28.52 -24.06 -13.37
N GLU A 117 -29.14 -24.48 -14.47
CA GLU A 117 -29.23 -25.90 -14.85
C GLU A 117 -27.89 -26.36 -15.43
N GLU A 118 -27.42 -27.56 -15.06
CA GLU A 118 -26.15 -28.09 -15.57
C GLU A 118 -26.21 -28.32 -17.09
N VAL A 119 -25.31 -27.70 -17.84
CA VAL A 119 -25.20 -27.89 -19.30
C VAL A 119 -24.41 -29.15 -19.62
N LYS A 120 -23.32 -29.36 -18.87
CA LYS A 120 -22.41 -30.47 -19.04
C LYS A 120 -21.81 -30.84 -17.68
N PRO A 121 -21.62 -32.13 -17.37
CA PRO A 121 -20.91 -32.53 -16.16
C PRO A 121 -19.52 -31.92 -16.06
N LEU A 122 -19.12 -31.58 -14.83
CA LEU A 122 -17.78 -31.05 -14.54
C LEU A 122 -16.69 -32.07 -14.92
N GLY A 123 -15.72 -31.64 -15.71
CA GLY A 123 -14.56 -32.43 -16.08
C GLY A 123 -13.53 -32.54 -14.95
N ILE A 124 -13.83 -33.30 -13.89
CA ILE A 124 -12.97 -33.43 -12.69
C ILE A 124 -11.53 -33.87 -13.04
N GLN A 125 -11.37 -34.79 -14.01
CA GLN A 125 -10.04 -35.26 -14.41
C GLN A 125 -9.15 -34.12 -14.91
N TYR A 126 -9.71 -33.15 -15.66
CA TYR A 126 -8.96 -31.98 -16.14
C TYR A 126 -8.46 -31.09 -15.00
N ILE A 127 -9.21 -31.03 -13.89
CA ILE A 127 -8.80 -30.30 -12.70
C ILE A 127 -7.66 -31.05 -12.01
N VAL A 128 -7.81 -32.34 -11.78
CA VAL A 128 -6.78 -33.17 -11.12
C VAL A 128 -5.47 -33.18 -11.91
N ASP A 129 -5.55 -33.32 -13.24
CA ASP A 129 -4.38 -33.28 -14.12
C ASP A 129 -3.71 -31.90 -14.08
N GLY A 130 -4.50 -30.83 -14.21
CA GLY A 130 -4.00 -29.45 -14.12
C GLY A 130 -3.35 -29.13 -12.77
N VAL A 131 -3.89 -29.68 -11.66
CA VAL A 131 -3.27 -29.54 -10.34
C VAL A 131 -1.95 -30.28 -10.27
N ASN A 132 -1.88 -31.52 -10.76
CA ASN A 132 -0.62 -32.27 -10.74
C ASN A 132 0.47 -31.64 -11.61
N GLU A 133 0.11 -31.01 -12.72
CA GLU A 133 1.03 -30.27 -13.59
C GLU A 133 1.58 -29.02 -12.90
N LEU A 134 0.71 -28.21 -12.28
CA LEU A 134 1.05 -26.83 -11.88
C LEU A 134 1.28 -26.64 -10.37
N LYS A 135 1.00 -27.63 -9.51
CA LYS A 135 1.07 -27.48 -8.03
C LYS A 135 2.44 -27.08 -7.47
N ASN A 136 3.51 -27.24 -8.24
CA ASN A 136 4.85 -26.82 -7.85
C ASN A 136 5.20 -25.42 -8.36
N ASP A 137 4.40 -24.87 -9.27
CA ASP A 137 4.61 -23.57 -9.93
C ASP A 137 3.65 -22.49 -9.39
N VAL A 138 2.71 -22.86 -8.51
CA VAL A 138 1.70 -21.95 -7.96
C VAL A 138 1.56 -22.12 -6.45
N GLU A 139 1.27 -21.02 -5.77
CA GLU A 139 1.08 -20.94 -4.33
C GLU A 139 -0.40 -20.84 -3.95
N ALA A 140 -1.28 -20.54 -4.91
CA ALA A 140 -2.73 -20.50 -4.72
C ALA A 140 -3.49 -20.81 -6.02
N TRP A 141 -4.78 -21.14 -5.87
CA TRP A 141 -5.66 -21.49 -6.98
C TRP A 141 -6.88 -20.60 -7.04
N ALA A 142 -7.32 -20.26 -8.24
CA ALA A 142 -8.60 -19.61 -8.48
C ALA A 142 -9.51 -20.51 -9.32
N VAL A 143 -10.82 -20.44 -9.07
CA VAL A 143 -11.83 -21.14 -9.87
C VAL A 143 -12.91 -20.14 -10.30
N CYS A 144 -13.15 -20.07 -11.61
CA CYS A 144 -14.22 -19.27 -12.19
C CYS A 144 -15.05 -20.13 -13.14
N SER A 145 -16.32 -20.35 -12.81
CA SER A 145 -17.27 -21.05 -13.67
C SER A 145 -18.32 -20.12 -14.26
N SER A 146 -18.82 -20.47 -15.45
CA SER A 146 -19.96 -19.80 -16.06
C SER A 146 -21.20 -19.96 -15.18
N MET A 147 -21.91 -18.84 -14.95
CA MET A 147 -23.11 -18.75 -14.13
C MET A 147 -22.95 -19.22 -12.66
N ALA A 148 -21.72 -19.19 -12.09
CA ALA A 148 -21.50 -19.59 -10.69
C ALA A 148 -22.26 -18.74 -9.67
N PHE A 149 -22.53 -17.47 -9.99
CA PHE A 149 -23.33 -16.57 -9.16
C PHE A 149 -24.80 -16.98 -9.09
N ILE A 150 -25.26 -17.89 -9.97
CA ILE A 150 -26.58 -18.53 -9.89
C ILE A 150 -26.45 -19.93 -9.27
N ASN A 151 -25.49 -20.73 -9.76
CA ASN A 151 -25.23 -22.08 -9.26
C ASN A 151 -23.72 -22.33 -9.09
N PRO A 152 -23.20 -22.28 -7.85
CA PRO A 152 -21.76 -22.38 -7.60
C PRO A 152 -21.24 -23.82 -7.54
N ILE A 153 -22.06 -24.84 -7.77
CA ILE A 153 -21.71 -26.26 -7.54
C ILE A 153 -20.42 -26.67 -8.25
N HIS A 154 -20.20 -26.24 -9.50
CA HIS A 154 -18.98 -26.58 -10.22
C HIS A 154 -17.73 -25.96 -9.60
N GLU A 155 -17.81 -24.75 -9.04
CA GLU A 155 -16.68 -24.15 -8.35
C GLU A 155 -16.38 -24.87 -7.03
N LEU A 156 -17.44 -25.18 -6.26
CA LEU A 156 -17.31 -25.87 -4.98
C LEU A 156 -16.72 -27.28 -5.14
N VAL A 157 -17.16 -28.02 -6.16
CA VAL A 157 -16.62 -29.34 -6.48
C VAL A 157 -15.17 -29.24 -6.96
N ALA A 158 -14.86 -28.26 -7.81
CA ALA A 158 -13.50 -28.03 -8.28
C ALA A 158 -12.55 -27.67 -7.13
N ALA A 159 -12.94 -26.78 -6.24
CA ALA A 159 -12.14 -26.42 -5.07
C ALA A 159 -11.88 -27.62 -4.16
N LYS A 160 -12.88 -28.49 -3.98
CA LYS A 160 -12.71 -29.74 -3.24
C LYS A 160 -11.74 -30.70 -3.96
N ALA A 161 -11.82 -30.81 -5.28
CA ALA A 161 -10.89 -31.63 -6.06
C ALA A 161 -9.44 -31.12 -5.97
N VAL A 162 -9.23 -29.80 -6.02
CA VAL A 162 -7.91 -29.18 -5.83
C VAL A 162 -7.35 -29.50 -4.44
N LYS A 163 -8.16 -29.33 -3.38
CA LYS A 163 -7.76 -29.61 -1.99
C LYS A 163 -7.41 -31.08 -1.71
N LEU A 164 -7.84 -32.01 -2.56
CA LEU A 164 -7.47 -33.43 -2.43
C LEU A 164 -6.07 -33.74 -2.99
N VAL A 165 -5.49 -32.82 -3.77
CA VAL A 165 -4.24 -33.03 -4.51
C VAL A 165 -3.17 -31.99 -4.15
N SER A 166 -3.57 -30.83 -3.63
CA SER A 166 -2.70 -29.72 -3.24
C SER A 166 -3.17 -29.10 -1.92
N ASP A 167 -2.21 -28.74 -1.06
CA ASP A 167 -2.45 -28.01 0.19
C ASP A 167 -2.61 -26.49 -0.03
N ALA A 168 -2.34 -26.01 -1.25
CA ALA A 168 -2.46 -24.59 -1.57
C ALA A 168 -3.91 -24.11 -1.48
N PRO A 169 -4.14 -22.87 -0.98
CA PRO A 169 -5.48 -22.32 -0.85
C PRO A 169 -6.17 -22.15 -2.21
N VAL A 170 -7.50 -22.21 -2.19
CA VAL A 170 -8.34 -22.11 -3.39
C VAL A 170 -9.41 -21.04 -3.15
N PHE A 171 -9.55 -20.12 -4.11
CA PHE A 171 -10.56 -19.07 -4.11
C PHE A 171 -11.61 -19.32 -5.20
N CYS A 172 -12.89 -19.23 -4.86
CA CYS A 172 -13.99 -19.43 -5.81
C CYS A 172 -14.62 -18.09 -6.20
N SER A 173 -14.77 -17.83 -7.50
CA SER A 173 -15.23 -16.53 -7.98
C SER A 173 -16.66 -16.15 -7.55
N HIS A 174 -17.53 -17.11 -7.23
CA HIS A 174 -18.86 -16.82 -6.69
C HIS A 174 -18.82 -16.16 -5.30
N GLU A 175 -17.73 -16.33 -4.56
CA GLU A 175 -17.53 -15.72 -3.23
C GLU A 175 -17.24 -14.21 -3.35
N ALA A 176 -16.57 -13.80 -4.43
CA ALA A 176 -16.21 -12.40 -4.64
C ALA A 176 -17.26 -11.58 -5.39
N SER A 177 -18.10 -12.20 -6.21
CA SER A 177 -19.01 -11.45 -7.07
C SER A 177 -20.25 -12.23 -7.49
N SER A 178 -21.41 -11.60 -7.33
CA SER A 178 -22.70 -12.05 -7.85
C SER A 178 -23.04 -11.51 -9.26
N ARG A 179 -22.14 -10.73 -9.88
CA ARG A 179 -22.36 -10.03 -11.15
C ARG A 179 -21.95 -10.86 -12.37
N ALA A 180 -22.64 -10.66 -13.49
CA ALA A 180 -22.18 -11.17 -14.79
C ALA A 180 -20.90 -10.45 -15.26
N GLY A 181 -20.13 -11.09 -16.14
CA GLY A 181 -18.80 -10.62 -16.56
C GLY A 181 -17.75 -11.69 -16.28
N MET A 182 -17.40 -12.50 -17.29
CA MET A 182 -16.52 -13.67 -17.09
C MET A 182 -15.07 -13.24 -16.85
N LYS A 183 -14.60 -12.23 -17.59
CA LYS A 183 -13.24 -11.72 -17.50
C LYS A 183 -13.01 -11.03 -16.15
N GLU A 184 -13.94 -10.18 -15.75
CA GLU A 184 -13.91 -9.39 -14.53
C GLU A 184 -14.03 -10.28 -13.29
N ARG A 185 -14.92 -11.28 -13.31
CA ARG A 185 -15.01 -12.29 -12.24
C ARG A 185 -13.76 -13.15 -12.13
N ALA A 186 -13.23 -13.60 -13.27
CA ALA A 186 -12.00 -14.38 -13.28
C ALA A 186 -10.82 -13.57 -12.72
N SER A 187 -10.66 -12.31 -13.16
CA SER A 187 -9.64 -11.40 -12.63
C SER A 187 -9.81 -11.18 -11.13
N THR A 188 -11.03 -10.93 -10.66
CA THR A 188 -11.31 -10.73 -9.23
C THR A 188 -10.98 -11.97 -8.41
N ALA A 189 -11.31 -13.17 -8.90
CA ALA A 189 -10.99 -14.43 -8.23
C ALA A 189 -9.48 -14.67 -8.16
N CYS A 190 -8.77 -14.41 -9.26
CA CYS A 190 -7.32 -14.49 -9.30
C CYS A 190 -6.67 -13.54 -8.29
N LEU A 191 -7.04 -12.25 -8.29
CA LEU A 191 -6.45 -11.27 -7.36
C LEU A 191 -6.74 -11.61 -5.89
N ASN A 192 -7.93 -12.11 -5.56
CA ASN A 192 -8.20 -12.61 -4.21
C ASN A 192 -7.32 -13.81 -3.87
N ALA A 193 -7.19 -14.79 -4.77
CA ALA A 193 -6.32 -15.95 -4.56
C ALA A 193 -4.84 -15.54 -4.34
N GLN A 194 -4.35 -14.55 -5.10
CA GLN A 194 -2.99 -14.01 -4.96
C GLN A 194 -2.76 -13.39 -3.57
N LEU A 195 -3.80 -12.80 -2.97
CA LEU A 195 -3.73 -12.12 -1.68
C LEU A 195 -3.92 -13.06 -0.48
N LEU A 196 -4.44 -14.28 -0.66
CA LEU A 196 -4.80 -15.17 0.44
C LEU A 196 -3.64 -15.41 1.43
N PRO A 197 -2.42 -15.81 1.00
CA PRO A 197 -1.34 -16.12 1.95
C PRO A 197 -0.89 -14.89 2.74
N VAL A 198 -0.80 -13.75 2.04
CA VAL A 198 -0.39 -12.46 2.62
C VAL A 198 -1.40 -11.98 3.65
N MET A 199 -2.69 -12.02 3.32
CA MET A 199 -3.76 -11.64 4.23
C MET A 199 -3.88 -12.58 5.43
N GLN A 200 -3.68 -13.89 5.24
CA GLN A 200 -3.70 -14.83 6.35
C GLN A 200 -2.61 -14.52 7.39
N LYS A 201 -1.38 -14.23 6.94
CA LYS A 201 -0.28 -13.82 7.82
C LYS A 201 -0.57 -12.48 8.52
N PHE A 202 -1.16 -11.53 7.81
CA PHE A 202 -1.52 -10.23 8.36
C PHE A 202 -2.59 -10.32 9.45
N LEU A 203 -3.72 -10.97 9.16
CA LEU A 203 -4.85 -11.09 10.10
C LEU A 203 -4.47 -11.89 11.35
N SER A 204 -3.67 -12.95 11.20
CA SER A 204 -3.13 -13.69 12.34
C SER A 204 -2.15 -12.84 13.17
N GLY A 205 -1.27 -12.08 12.52
CA GLY A 205 -0.37 -11.14 13.18
C GLY A 205 -1.11 -10.08 14.01
N ILE A 206 -2.17 -9.47 13.47
CA ILE A 206 -3.04 -8.54 14.20
C ILE A 206 -3.62 -9.22 15.44
N ARG A 207 -4.23 -10.40 15.26
CA ARG A 207 -4.93 -11.10 16.35
C ARG A 207 -3.96 -11.42 17.50
N ASN A 208 -2.77 -11.91 17.16
CA ASN A 208 -1.75 -12.25 18.15
C ASN A 208 -1.22 -11.00 18.86
N ALA A 209 -0.97 -9.91 18.13
CA ALA A 209 -0.50 -8.65 18.69
C ALA A 209 -1.50 -8.06 19.68
N LEU A 210 -2.78 -7.99 19.30
CA LEU A 210 -3.85 -7.50 20.18
C LEU A 210 -4.01 -8.38 21.43
N SER A 211 -3.97 -9.70 21.26
CA SER A 211 -4.05 -10.64 22.38
C SER A 211 -2.85 -10.51 23.33
N ALA A 212 -1.65 -10.28 22.82
CA ALA A 212 -0.46 -10.05 23.64
C ALA A 212 -0.59 -8.76 24.49
N CYS A 213 -1.30 -7.76 23.98
CA CYS A 213 -1.62 -6.52 24.69
C CYS A 213 -2.86 -6.63 25.61
N GLY A 214 -3.48 -7.81 25.73
CA GLY A 214 -4.68 -8.01 26.56
C GLY A 214 -5.98 -7.48 25.96
N ILE A 215 -6.01 -7.17 24.65
CA ILE A 215 -7.20 -6.71 23.92
C ILE A 215 -7.93 -7.92 23.34
N THR A 216 -9.18 -8.13 23.75
CA THR A 216 -10.01 -9.27 23.33
C THR A 216 -11.25 -8.87 22.52
N GLY A 217 -11.40 -7.57 22.25
CA GLY A 217 -12.51 -7.01 21.48
C GLY A 217 -12.61 -7.55 20.05
N GLU A 218 -13.73 -7.24 19.41
CA GLU A 218 -13.93 -7.59 18.00
C GLU A 218 -12.93 -6.83 17.11
N VAL A 219 -12.50 -7.47 16.02
CA VAL A 219 -11.63 -6.83 15.04
C VAL A 219 -12.38 -6.71 13.73
N LEU A 220 -12.49 -5.47 13.27
CA LEU A 220 -13.08 -5.07 12.01
C LEU A 220 -11.97 -4.67 11.03
N VAL A 221 -12.11 -5.06 9.78
CA VAL A 221 -11.22 -4.69 8.68
C VAL A 221 -11.96 -3.73 7.78
N VAL A 222 -11.35 -2.58 7.50
CA VAL A 222 -11.92 -1.55 6.63
C VAL A 222 -11.86 -2.05 5.18
N ARG A 223 -12.96 -1.87 4.46
CA ARG A 223 -13.11 -2.19 3.04
C ARG A 223 -12.92 -0.92 2.19
N GLY A 224 -12.50 -1.11 0.95
CA GLY A 224 -12.33 -0.05 -0.04
C GLY A 224 -13.60 0.70 -0.37
N ASP A 225 -14.78 0.10 -0.15
CA ASP A 225 -16.10 0.70 -0.39
C ASP A 225 -16.61 1.54 0.77
N ALA A 226 -15.73 1.97 1.68
CA ALA A 226 -16.09 2.74 2.87
C ALA A 226 -17.04 1.99 3.82
N THR A 227 -16.95 0.65 3.86
CA THR A 227 -17.58 -0.18 4.89
C THR A 227 -16.52 -0.92 5.73
N ALA A 228 -16.97 -1.75 6.68
CA ALA A 228 -16.07 -2.62 7.44
C ALA A 228 -16.69 -4.02 7.56
N MET A 229 -15.84 -5.02 7.67
CA MET A 229 -16.22 -6.43 7.84
C MET A 229 -15.50 -7.05 9.04
N HIS A 230 -16.02 -8.14 9.58
CA HIS A 230 -15.30 -8.87 10.62
C HIS A 230 -14.02 -9.50 10.06
N MET A 231 -12.97 -9.57 10.88
CA MET A 231 -11.68 -10.19 10.49
C MET A 231 -11.86 -11.60 9.89
N GLN A 232 -12.84 -12.37 10.37
CA GLN A 232 -13.13 -13.72 9.89
C GLN A 232 -13.57 -13.74 8.41
N GLU A 233 -14.25 -12.69 7.95
CA GLU A 233 -14.69 -12.53 6.57
C GLU A 233 -13.58 -11.96 5.68
N ALA A 234 -12.63 -11.25 6.27
CA ALA A 234 -11.61 -10.50 5.53
C ALA A 234 -10.70 -11.35 4.65
N LEU A 235 -10.51 -12.63 4.99
CA LEU A 235 -9.74 -13.55 4.16
C LEU A 235 -10.46 -13.87 2.83
N MET A 236 -11.79 -14.04 2.88
CA MET A 236 -12.61 -14.34 1.70
C MET A 236 -12.89 -13.11 0.83
N HIS A 237 -12.63 -11.92 1.35
CA HIS A 237 -12.82 -10.66 0.65
C HIS A 237 -11.55 -9.82 0.65
N ALA A 238 -10.39 -10.47 0.53
CA ALA A 238 -9.08 -9.85 0.59
C ALA A 238 -8.93 -8.67 -0.38
N ALA A 239 -9.38 -8.83 -1.64
CA ALA A 239 -9.31 -7.77 -2.63
C ALA A 239 -10.22 -6.57 -2.29
N SER A 240 -11.29 -6.77 -1.50
CA SER A 240 -12.12 -5.66 -1.01
C SER A 240 -11.43 -4.78 0.02
N THR A 241 -10.22 -5.11 0.47
CA THR A 241 -9.41 -4.25 1.36
C THR A 241 -8.52 -3.26 0.59
N ILE A 242 -8.47 -3.39 -0.74
CA ILE A 242 -7.80 -2.43 -1.62
C ILE A 242 -8.47 -1.07 -1.46
N ALA A 243 -7.67 -0.01 -1.44
CA ALA A 243 -8.12 1.35 -1.19
C ALA A 243 -8.79 1.57 0.19
N SER A 244 -8.56 0.69 1.18
CA SER A 244 -9.12 0.87 2.54
C SER A 244 -8.66 2.15 3.24
N GLY A 245 -7.44 2.63 2.98
CA GLY A 245 -6.94 3.92 3.47
C GLY A 245 -7.76 5.10 2.91
N PRO A 246 -7.80 5.31 1.58
CA PRO A 246 -8.64 6.32 0.95
C PRO A 246 -10.11 6.23 1.37
N ALA A 247 -10.65 5.01 1.52
CA ALA A 247 -12.01 4.80 1.99
C ALA A 247 -12.24 5.27 3.44
N ALA A 248 -11.29 4.99 4.34
CA ALA A 248 -11.33 5.49 5.72
C ALA A 248 -11.26 7.03 5.75
N THR A 249 -10.40 7.62 4.92
CA THR A 249 -10.27 9.08 4.79
C THR A 249 -11.54 9.72 4.23
N ALA A 250 -12.18 9.10 3.22
CA ALA A 250 -13.47 9.55 2.70
C ALA A 250 -14.59 9.46 3.75
N LEU A 251 -14.66 8.36 4.52
CA LEU A 251 -15.59 8.21 5.63
C LEU A 251 -15.40 9.27 6.72
N PHE A 252 -14.14 9.55 7.05
CA PHE A 252 -13.80 10.59 8.02
C PHE A 252 -14.24 11.96 7.52
N GLY A 253 -13.94 12.31 6.27
CA GLY A 253 -14.39 13.55 5.65
C GLY A 253 -15.92 13.68 5.63
N ALA A 254 -16.63 12.60 5.30
CA ALA A 254 -18.10 12.61 5.26
C ALA A 254 -18.73 12.89 6.63
N LYS A 255 -18.04 12.53 7.73
CA LYS A 255 -18.52 12.77 9.10
C LYS A 255 -18.08 14.10 9.70
N THR A 256 -17.01 14.71 9.19
CA THR A 256 -16.35 15.85 9.83
C THR A 256 -16.48 17.15 9.05
N THR A 257 -16.77 17.08 7.75
CA THR A 257 -16.99 18.27 6.94
C THR A 257 -18.36 18.88 7.23
N ASN A 258 -18.45 20.21 7.11
CA ASN A 258 -19.71 20.96 7.27
C ASN A 258 -20.49 21.08 5.94
N THR A 259 -20.13 20.28 4.92
CA THR A 259 -20.72 20.30 3.58
C THR A 259 -21.14 18.88 3.20
N THR A 260 -22.12 18.76 2.33
CA THR A 260 -22.55 17.47 1.78
C THR A 260 -21.69 17.02 0.60
N ASP A 261 -21.07 17.96 -0.10
CA ASP A 261 -20.22 17.69 -1.26
C ASP A 261 -18.81 18.22 -0.99
N ALA A 262 -17.81 17.37 -1.14
CA ALA A 262 -16.41 17.71 -0.90
C ALA A 262 -15.46 16.80 -1.68
N LEU A 263 -14.30 17.34 -2.04
CA LEU A 263 -13.12 16.55 -2.39
C LEU A 263 -12.25 16.42 -1.15
N ILE A 264 -11.86 15.18 -0.82
CA ILE A 264 -10.90 14.91 0.26
C ILE A 264 -9.57 14.54 -0.37
N LEU A 265 -8.51 15.23 0.02
CA LEU A 265 -7.15 15.01 -0.44
C LEU A 265 -6.36 14.40 0.72
N ASP A 266 -5.93 13.15 0.56
CA ASP A 266 -5.05 12.44 1.47
C ASP A 266 -3.63 12.48 0.91
N VAL A 267 -2.80 13.38 1.46
CA VAL A 267 -1.43 13.59 0.98
C VAL A 267 -0.48 12.78 1.86
N GLY A 268 -0.03 11.64 1.34
CA GLY A 268 1.05 10.84 1.94
C GLY A 268 2.44 11.32 1.53
N GLY A 269 3.48 10.58 1.91
CA GLY A 269 4.86 10.87 1.47
C GLY A 269 5.06 10.65 -0.03
N THR A 270 4.43 9.63 -0.60
CA THR A 270 4.68 9.24 -1.99
C THR A 270 3.60 9.64 -2.98
N THR A 271 2.36 9.73 -2.52
CA THR A 271 1.16 9.84 -3.36
C THR A 271 0.13 10.72 -2.67
N THR A 272 -0.77 11.28 -3.47
CA THR A 272 -1.96 11.96 -3.01
C THR A 272 -3.17 11.20 -3.51
N ASP A 273 -4.00 10.70 -2.61
CA ASP A 273 -5.27 10.06 -2.94
C ASP A 273 -6.40 11.09 -2.82
N ILE A 274 -7.16 11.26 -3.90
CA ILE A 274 -8.27 12.22 -3.97
C ILE A 274 -9.57 11.43 -4.02
N THR A 275 -10.48 11.66 -3.08
CA THR A 275 -11.80 10.98 -3.03
C THR A 275 -12.94 12.00 -3.07
N LEU A 276 -14.09 11.57 -3.59
CA LEU A 276 -15.30 12.39 -3.67
C LEU A 276 -16.31 12.01 -2.60
N ILE A 277 -16.79 13.01 -1.87
CA ILE A 277 -18.00 12.93 -1.04
C ILE A 277 -19.11 13.65 -1.79
N LYS A 278 -20.27 13.01 -1.87
CA LYS A 278 -21.48 13.56 -2.47
C LYS A 278 -22.69 13.22 -1.62
N ASP A 279 -23.60 14.18 -1.41
CA ASP A 279 -24.79 14.02 -0.58
C ASP A 279 -24.48 13.50 0.84
N GLY A 280 -23.33 13.92 1.40
CA GLY A 280 -22.83 13.55 2.72
C GLY A 280 -22.28 12.13 2.83
N LYS A 281 -21.98 11.47 1.71
CA LYS A 281 -21.47 10.08 1.69
C LYS A 281 -20.29 9.94 0.73
N PRO A 282 -19.33 9.03 1.01
CA PRO A 282 -18.33 8.65 0.02
C PRO A 282 -19.00 8.11 -1.25
N VAL A 283 -18.52 8.54 -2.42
CA VAL A 283 -18.94 7.97 -3.70
C VAL A 283 -18.18 6.65 -3.90
N VAL A 284 -18.91 5.59 -4.23
CA VAL A 284 -18.37 4.24 -4.44
C VAL A 284 -18.62 3.83 -5.89
N ASP A 285 -17.56 3.37 -6.55
CA ASP A 285 -17.68 2.76 -7.87
C ASP A 285 -18.19 1.32 -7.75
N THR A 286 -19.50 1.18 -7.93
CA THR A 286 -20.20 -0.12 -7.93
C THR A 286 -20.02 -0.90 -9.23
N ALA A 287 -19.50 -0.28 -10.30
CA ALA A 287 -19.14 -0.97 -11.53
C ALA A 287 -17.85 -1.78 -11.37
N GLY A 288 -17.05 -1.45 -10.36
CA GLY A 288 -15.85 -2.18 -9.97
C GLY A 288 -14.58 -1.50 -10.48
N MET A 289 -13.58 -1.40 -9.62
CA MET A 289 -12.36 -0.67 -9.91
C MET A 289 -11.40 -1.46 -10.81
N SER A 290 -10.54 -0.75 -11.52
CA SER A 290 -9.39 -1.34 -12.19
C SER A 290 -8.21 -1.46 -11.23
N ILE A 291 -7.57 -2.64 -11.19
CA ILE A 291 -6.36 -2.90 -10.40
C ILE A 291 -5.22 -3.21 -11.38
N GLY A 292 -4.28 -2.28 -11.50
CA GLY A 292 -3.31 -2.30 -12.60
C GLY A 292 -4.03 -2.23 -13.94
N LYS A 293 -3.84 -3.23 -14.80
CA LYS A 293 -4.56 -3.36 -16.09
C LYS A 293 -5.81 -4.23 -16.04
N TRP A 294 -6.15 -4.76 -14.85
CA TRP A 294 -7.22 -5.73 -14.69
C TRP A 294 -8.52 -5.05 -14.32
N GLU A 295 -9.55 -5.23 -15.14
CA GLU A 295 -10.93 -4.88 -14.80
C GLU A 295 -11.48 -5.90 -13.81
N THR A 296 -12.13 -5.43 -12.74
CA THR A 296 -12.57 -6.28 -11.63
C THR A 296 -13.99 -5.91 -11.17
N HIS A 297 -14.56 -6.73 -10.30
CA HIS A 297 -15.80 -6.43 -9.59
C HIS A 297 -15.55 -5.95 -8.16
N VAL A 298 -14.32 -5.56 -7.82
CA VAL A 298 -14.01 -5.00 -6.50
C VAL A 298 -14.63 -3.61 -6.40
N GLU A 299 -15.60 -3.46 -5.51
CA GLU A 299 -16.17 -2.16 -5.19
C GLU A 299 -15.19 -1.37 -4.30
N ALA A 300 -14.96 -0.11 -4.66
CA ALA A 300 -14.10 0.80 -3.93
C ALA A 300 -14.61 2.23 -4.06
N VAL A 301 -14.20 3.10 -3.14
CA VAL A 301 -14.44 4.54 -3.26
C VAL A 301 -13.91 5.05 -4.60
N GLU A 302 -14.68 5.93 -5.23
CA GLU A 302 -14.22 6.63 -6.42
C GLU A 302 -13.05 7.53 -6.01
N MET A 303 -11.88 7.20 -6.55
CA MET A 303 -10.64 7.88 -6.18
C MET A 303 -9.73 8.12 -7.37
N PHE A 304 -8.93 9.16 -7.25
CA PHE A 304 -7.87 9.49 -8.19
C PHE A 304 -6.56 9.66 -7.42
N THR A 305 -5.56 8.85 -7.76
CA THR A 305 -4.23 8.90 -7.13
C THR A 305 -3.26 9.66 -8.03
N VAL A 306 -2.56 10.64 -7.45
CA VAL A 306 -1.46 11.36 -8.10
C VAL A 306 -0.14 10.96 -7.46
N GLY A 307 0.89 10.74 -8.27
CA GLY A 307 2.27 10.43 -7.83
C GLY A 307 3.02 11.64 -7.27
N ILE A 308 2.34 12.47 -6.47
CA ILE A 308 2.90 13.64 -5.80
C ILE A 308 2.54 13.52 -4.31
N GLY A 309 3.50 13.72 -3.42
CA GLY A 309 3.34 13.65 -1.98
C GLY A 309 4.40 14.47 -1.24
N GLY A 310 4.53 14.24 0.06
CA GLY A 310 5.49 14.92 0.94
C GLY A 310 6.95 14.76 0.52
N ASP A 311 7.31 13.65 -0.12
CA ASP A 311 8.68 13.27 -0.48
C ASP A 311 8.98 13.53 -1.97
N SER A 312 8.07 14.22 -2.66
CA SER A 312 8.26 14.61 -4.05
C SER A 312 9.36 15.66 -4.16
N LEU A 313 10.34 15.38 -5.02
CA LEU A 313 11.48 16.26 -5.23
C LEU A 313 11.03 17.58 -5.87
N VAL A 314 11.42 18.70 -5.27
CA VAL A 314 11.36 20.01 -5.93
C VAL A 314 12.53 20.12 -6.91
N GLN A 315 12.20 20.26 -8.19
CA GLN A 315 13.16 20.23 -9.30
C GLN A 315 13.29 21.57 -10.00
N LEU A 316 14.54 21.93 -10.30
CA LEU A 316 14.90 23.06 -11.13
C LEU A 316 15.07 22.61 -12.60
N ALA A 317 14.32 23.20 -13.53
CA ALA A 317 14.40 22.90 -14.96
C ALA A 317 14.83 24.11 -15.80
N GLN A 318 15.47 23.89 -16.97
CA GLN A 318 15.85 25.00 -17.85
C GLN A 318 14.63 25.63 -18.53
N GLY A 319 14.47 26.95 -18.36
CA GLY A 319 13.41 27.73 -19.01
C GLY A 319 11.99 27.37 -18.55
N LYS A 320 11.87 26.68 -17.42
CA LYS A 320 10.60 26.26 -16.83
C LYS A 320 10.56 26.67 -15.35
N PRO A 321 9.36 26.95 -14.80
CA PRO A 321 9.21 27.14 -13.36
C PRO A 321 9.62 25.87 -12.62
N MET A 322 9.93 26.00 -11.32
CA MET A 322 10.17 24.85 -10.46
C MET A 322 8.98 23.89 -10.51
N GLN A 323 9.26 22.59 -10.42
CA GLN A 323 8.24 21.55 -10.45
C GLN A 323 8.38 20.61 -9.26
N VAL A 324 7.25 20.12 -8.75
CA VAL A 324 7.22 19.14 -7.67
C VAL A 324 6.92 17.76 -8.26
N GLY A 325 7.81 16.80 -8.00
CA GLY A 325 7.69 15.44 -8.53
C GLY A 325 7.99 15.33 -10.04
N PRO A 326 7.77 14.16 -10.65
CA PRO A 326 7.32 12.91 -10.02
C PRO A 326 8.43 12.14 -9.30
N ALA A 327 9.70 12.59 -9.41
CA ALA A 327 10.81 11.94 -8.69
C ALA A 327 10.63 12.09 -7.17
N ARG A 328 11.09 11.09 -6.43
CA ARG A 328 10.99 11.03 -4.97
C ARG A 328 12.38 10.95 -4.37
N VAL A 329 12.57 11.63 -3.25
CA VAL A 329 13.84 11.67 -2.52
C VAL A 329 13.54 11.67 -1.03
N THR A 330 14.52 11.27 -0.21
CA THR A 330 14.42 11.49 1.23
C THR A 330 14.46 12.99 1.52
N PRO A 331 13.54 13.53 2.35
CA PRO A 331 13.56 14.94 2.73
C PRO A 331 14.89 15.33 3.39
N ILE A 332 15.31 16.59 3.18
CA ILE A 332 16.56 17.10 3.73
C ILE A 332 16.53 17.07 5.26
N CYS A 333 15.42 17.49 5.88
CA CYS A 333 15.28 17.48 7.34
C CYS A 333 15.43 16.08 7.96
N MET A 334 15.18 15.02 7.20
CA MET A 334 15.26 13.64 7.68
C MET A 334 16.62 12.99 7.45
N THR A 335 17.55 13.67 6.80
CA THR A 335 18.85 13.09 6.42
C THR A 335 20.00 13.72 7.20
N ARG A 336 20.94 12.89 7.65
CA ARG A 336 22.17 13.33 8.34
C ARG A 336 23.38 13.17 7.41
N ASP A 337 24.48 13.84 7.76
CA ASP A 337 25.78 13.68 7.09
C ASP A 337 25.75 14.01 5.59
N ILE A 338 24.94 14.99 5.21
CA ILE A 338 24.89 15.59 3.87
C ILE A 338 25.63 16.94 3.86
N PRO A 339 26.25 17.33 2.72
CA PRO A 339 26.77 18.67 2.53
C PRO A 339 25.71 19.73 2.75
N ALA A 340 26.15 20.89 3.22
CA ALA A 340 25.30 22.06 3.43
C ALA A 340 24.49 22.36 2.13
N PRO A 341 23.15 22.52 2.20
CA PRO A 341 22.29 22.68 1.02
C PRO A 341 22.79 23.74 0.02
N GLU A 342 23.37 24.83 0.50
CA GLU A 342 23.92 25.94 -0.28
C GLU A 342 25.09 25.51 -1.18
N SER A 343 25.78 24.43 -0.85
CA SER A 343 26.93 23.94 -1.60
C SER A 343 26.55 23.16 -2.86
N TRP A 344 25.27 22.82 -3.05
CA TRP A 344 24.85 21.97 -4.17
C TRP A 344 23.47 22.27 -4.73
N ILE A 345 22.49 22.69 -3.92
CA ILE A 345 21.17 23.08 -4.43
C ILE A 345 21.33 24.31 -5.33
N GLY A 346 20.68 24.30 -6.50
CA GLY A 346 20.71 25.42 -7.43
C GLY A 346 21.98 25.54 -8.27
N GLN A 347 23.13 25.05 -7.78
CA GLN A 347 24.37 25.04 -8.55
C GLN A 347 24.24 24.13 -9.77
N GLY A 348 24.31 24.71 -10.97
CA GLY A 348 24.07 23.96 -12.21
C GLY A 348 22.67 23.34 -12.30
N LYS A 349 21.69 23.85 -11.52
CA LYS A 349 20.31 23.33 -11.38
C LYS A 349 20.22 21.95 -10.73
N ILE A 350 21.23 21.58 -9.95
CA ILE A 350 21.20 20.36 -9.18
C ILE A 350 20.14 20.51 -8.08
N SER A 351 19.26 19.51 -8.01
CA SER A 351 18.16 19.46 -7.04
C SER A 351 18.28 18.26 -6.08
N ARG A 352 19.26 17.36 -6.30
CA ARG A 352 19.47 16.18 -5.46
C ARG A 352 20.94 15.90 -5.14
N CYS A 353 21.17 15.30 -3.98
CA CYS A 353 22.43 14.72 -3.51
C CYS A 353 22.24 13.20 -3.32
N ILE A 354 23.30 12.43 -3.51
CA ILE A 354 23.34 10.99 -3.26
C ILE A 354 24.11 10.74 -1.97
N THR A 355 23.54 9.97 -1.08
CA THR A 355 24.21 9.49 0.13
C THR A 355 24.05 7.98 0.30
N MET A 356 24.91 7.40 1.13
CA MET A 356 24.87 5.99 1.44
C MET A 356 23.69 5.71 2.38
N ALA A 357 23.03 4.57 2.19
CA ALA A 357 22.02 4.12 3.15
C ALA A 357 22.65 3.88 4.53
N PRO A 358 21.90 4.07 5.63
CA PRO A 358 22.39 3.75 6.96
C PRO A 358 22.74 2.27 7.08
N ASP A 359 23.69 1.95 7.96
CA ASP A 359 24.02 0.59 8.40
C ASP A 359 24.54 -0.39 7.31
N LEU A 360 25.14 0.11 6.22
CA LEU A 360 25.82 -0.77 5.26
C LEU A 360 27.09 -1.41 5.85
N THR A 361 27.27 -2.71 5.59
CA THR A 361 28.48 -3.42 6.00
C THR A 361 29.67 -3.11 5.08
N PRO A 362 30.92 -3.17 5.58
CA PRO A 362 32.11 -2.95 4.77
C PRO A 362 32.23 -3.88 3.56
N GLU A 363 31.65 -5.09 3.64
CA GLU A 363 31.62 -6.04 2.52
C GLU A 363 30.75 -5.52 1.39
N ILE A 364 29.54 -5.04 1.70
CA ILE A 364 28.61 -4.47 0.71
C ILE A 364 29.21 -3.22 0.05
N ILE A 365 29.86 -2.36 0.84
CA ILE A 365 30.48 -1.12 0.33
C ILE A 365 31.53 -1.43 -0.76
N LYS A 366 32.31 -2.49 -0.58
CA LYS A 366 33.35 -2.90 -1.54
C LYS A 366 32.81 -3.52 -2.82
N GLU A 367 31.52 -3.88 -2.88
CA GLU A 367 30.91 -4.44 -4.09
C GLU A 367 30.66 -3.40 -5.20
N SER A 368 30.74 -2.11 -4.88
CA SER A 368 30.49 -1.02 -5.83
C SER A 368 31.52 0.09 -5.69
N ALA A 369 32.06 0.53 -6.83
CA ALA A 369 32.93 1.69 -6.89
C ALA A 369 32.20 2.96 -6.44
N LEU A 370 30.90 3.07 -6.71
CA LEU A 370 30.06 4.18 -6.26
C LEU A 370 29.94 4.21 -4.73
N LEU A 371 29.63 3.07 -4.10
CA LEU A 371 29.57 2.98 -2.63
C LEU A 371 30.93 3.27 -1.98
N THR A 372 32.01 2.73 -2.56
CA THR A 372 33.38 3.01 -2.08
C THR A 372 33.70 4.50 -2.17
N CYS A 373 33.34 5.15 -3.28
CA CYS A 373 33.53 6.59 -3.47
C CYS A 373 32.76 7.42 -2.44
N LEU A 374 31.49 7.10 -2.19
CA LEU A 374 30.68 7.75 -1.14
C LEU A 374 31.26 7.53 0.26
N ALA A 375 31.78 6.33 0.56
CA ALA A 375 32.41 6.05 1.85
C ALA A 375 33.70 6.85 2.08
N GLU A 376 34.46 7.12 1.01
CA GLU A 376 35.72 7.88 1.08
C GLU A 376 35.51 9.40 1.11
N HIS A 377 34.54 9.91 0.34
CA HIS A 377 34.40 11.34 0.06
C HIS A 377 33.13 11.96 0.66
N GLY A 378 32.24 11.14 1.23
CA GLY A 378 30.94 11.56 1.74
C GLY A 378 29.87 11.74 0.67
N SER A 379 28.69 12.20 1.11
CA SER A 379 27.54 12.46 0.25
C SER A 379 27.86 13.56 -0.78
N MET A 380 27.44 13.39 -2.02
CA MET A 380 27.75 14.35 -3.09
C MET A 380 26.71 14.33 -4.22
N THR A 381 26.83 15.24 -5.18
CA THR A 381 25.88 15.31 -6.31
C THR A 381 26.15 14.20 -7.34
N PRO A 382 25.15 13.79 -8.15
CA PRO A 382 25.37 12.83 -9.23
C PRO A 382 26.51 13.24 -10.18
N GLN A 383 26.63 14.52 -10.50
CA GLN A 383 27.71 15.05 -11.34
C GLN A 383 29.09 14.93 -10.68
N ALA A 384 29.17 15.16 -9.37
CA ALA A 384 30.41 14.97 -8.63
C ALA A 384 30.82 13.48 -8.59
N LEU A 385 29.88 12.58 -8.33
CA LEU A 385 30.12 11.13 -8.38
C LEU A 385 30.63 10.68 -9.75
N LEU A 386 29.95 11.10 -10.81
CA LEU A 386 30.33 10.75 -12.18
C LEU A 386 31.77 11.19 -12.49
N LYS A 387 32.16 12.39 -12.03
CA LYS A 387 33.51 12.94 -12.19
C LYS A 387 34.56 12.13 -11.40
N HIS A 388 34.25 11.69 -10.19
CA HIS A 388 35.16 10.87 -9.38
C HIS A 388 35.34 9.46 -9.99
N LEU A 389 34.25 8.83 -10.42
CA LEU A 389 34.28 7.47 -10.94
C LEU A 389 34.88 7.38 -12.35
N SER A 390 34.84 8.47 -13.13
CA SER A 390 35.35 8.51 -14.51
C SER A 390 34.79 7.40 -15.41
N ILE A 391 33.53 7.02 -15.18
CA ILE A 391 32.79 6.03 -15.97
C ILE A 391 31.81 6.70 -16.94
N ALA A 392 31.31 5.95 -17.91
CA ALA A 392 30.28 6.45 -18.83
C ALA A 392 28.96 6.73 -18.09
N GLU A 393 28.28 7.81 -18.47
CA GLU A 393 27.02 8.26 -17.84
C GLU A 393 25.94 7.18 -17.85
N ILE A 394 25.80 6.42 -18.95
CA ILE A 394 24.85 5.31 -19.04
C ILE A 394 25.15 4.21 -18.00
N THR A 395 26.43 3.87 -17.82
CA THR A 395 26.85 2.89 -16.82
C THR A 395 26.61 3.39 -15.41
N PHE A 396 26.89 4.67 -15.15
CA PHE A 396 26.61 5.31 -13.87
C PHE A 396 25.12 5.28 -13.52
N GLU A 397 24.23 5.68 -14.44
CA GLU A 397 22.78 5.67 -14.21
C GLU A 397 22.24 4.25 -13.96
N GLN A 398 22.76 3.24 -14.67
CA GLN A 398 22.42 1.84 -14.42
C GLN A 398 22.84 1.37 -13.03
N GLU A 399 24.04 1.74 -12.59
CA GLU A 399 24.55 1.38 -11.27
C GLU A 399 23.81 2.12 -10.15
N LEU A 400 23.51 3.41 -10.34
CA LEU A 400 22.70 4.21 -9.43
C LEU A 400 21.31 3.59 -9.25
N THR A 401 20.63 3.25 -10.35
CA THR A 401 19.32 2.59 -10.35
C THR A 401 19.38 1.25 -9.60
N LYS A 402 20.43 0.46 -9.85
CA LYS A 402 20.64 -0.84 -9.19
C LYS A 402 20.82 -0.67 -7.68
N LEU A 403 21.61 0.31 -7.23
CA LEU A 403 21.87 0.55 -5.81
C LEU A 403 20.66 1.14 -5.09
N LEU A 404 19.88 2.01 -5.75
CA LEU A 404 18.60 2.51 -5.24
C LEU A 404 17.60 1.36 -5.06
N HIS A 405 17.50 0.46 -6.05
CA HIS A 405 16.62 -0.71 -5.97
C HIS A 405 17.03 -1.65 -4.82
N LYS A 406 18.34 -1.80 -4.58
CA LYS A 406 18.88 -2.54 -3.42
C LYS A 406 18.80 -1.78 -2.10
N GLN A 407 18.35 -0.51 -2.09
CA GLN A 407 18.36 0.37 -0.92
C GLN A 407 19.74 0.56 -0.29
N HIS A 408 20.82 0.49 -1.10
CA HIS A 408 22.19 0.72 -0.63
C HIS A 408 22.57 2.21 -0.66
N ILE A 409 21.85 3.01 -1.44
CA ILE A 409 21.99 4.47 -1.47
C ILE A 409 20.61 5.10 -1.34
N ILE A 410 20.58 6.37 -0.94
CA ILE A 410 19.39 7.20 -0.93
C ILE A 410 19.67 8.50 -1.68
N GLU A 411 18.65 8.98 -2.40
CA GLU A 411 18.67 10.32 -2.96
C GLU A 411 18.04 11.28 -1.96
N VAL A 412 18.62 12.48 -1.84
CA VAL A 412 18.22 13.51 -0.88
C VAL A 412 17.95 14.79 -1.64
N GLY A 413 16.88 15.49 -1.32
CA GLY A 413 16.50 16.74 -1.98
C GLY A 413 15.44 17.48 -1.19
N PHE A 414 15.20 18.73 -1.56
CA PHE A 414 14.14 19.52 -0.93
C PHE A 414 12.77 19.01 -1.37
N THR A 415 11.86 18.82 -0.42
CA THR A 415 10.51 18.29 -0.67
C THR A 415 9.41 19.10 0.05
N PRO A 416 8.12 18.88 -0.26
CA PRO A 416 7.03 19.48 0.52
C PRO A 416 7.09 19.17 2.03
N THR A 417 7.63 18.03 2.43
CA THR A 417 7.91 17.72 3.85
C THR A 417 8.84 18.77 4.48
N ASP A 418 9.91 19.18 3.78
CA ASP A 418 10.81 20.24 4.23
C ASP A 418 10.09 21.60 4.28
N ALA A 419 9.27 21.91 3.28
CA ALA A 419 8.47 23.14 3.24
C ALA A 419 7.51 23.25 4.45
N LEU A 420 6.80 22.17 4.78
CA LEU A 420 5.94 22.11 5.96
C LEU A 420 6.72 22.32 7.27
N HIS A 421 7.97 21.85 7.31
CA HIS A 421 8.86 22.07 8.44
C HIS A 421 9.24 23.56 8.58
N VAL A 422 9.57 24.23 7.47
CA VAL A 422 9.85 25.69 7.42
C VAL A 422 8.62 26.50 7.85
N LEU A 423 7.43 26.09 7.44
CA LEU A 423 6.16 26.71 7.85
C LEU A 423 5.76 26.41 9.30
N LYS A 424 6.53 25.59 10.03
CA LYS A 424 6.22 25.10 11.38
C LYS A 424 4.87 24.37 11.47
N LYS A 425 4.44 23.78 10.36
CA LYS A 425 3.26 22.89 10.28
C LYS A 425 3.64 21.44 10.59
N LEU A 426 4.93 21.13 10.56
CA LEU A 426 5.51 19.83 10.88
C LEU A 426 6.79 20.03 11.71
N ASP A 427 7.04 19.13 12.65
CA ASP A 427 8.22 19.17 13.55
C ASP A 427 8.89 17.79 13.56
N ILE A 428 9.77 17.54 12.58
CA ILE A 428 10.47 16.26 12.39
C ILE A 428 11.90 16.47 11.89
N GLY A 429 12.89 15.79 12.46
CA GLY A 429 14.26 15.88 11.96
C GLY A 429 14.93 17.25 12.23
N ASP A 430 15.73 17.73 11.28
CA ASP A 430 16.49 18.99 11.39
C ASP A 430 15.84 20.15 10.63
N TYR A 431 15.18 21.03 11.40
CA TYR A 431 14.62 22.31 10.95
C TYR A 431 15.63 23.18 10.20
N THR A 432 16.89 23.22 10.68
CA THR A 432 17.90 24.14 10.17
C THR A 432 18.28 23.79 8.74
N SER A 433 18.49 22.50 8.47
CA SER A 433 18.78 22.01 7.12
C SER A 433 17.64 22.29 6.13
N ALA A 434 16.38 22.09 6.55
CA ALA A 434 15.22 22.44 5.71
C ALA A 434 15.13 23.96 5.44
N LEU A 435 15.34 24.80 6.47
CA LEU A 435 15.31 26.26 6.31
C LEU A 435 16.40 26.75 5.36
N ASN A 436 17.61 26.23 5.49
CA ASN A 436 18.74 26.57 4.64
C ASN A 436 18.48 26.19 3.18
N ALA A 437 17.97 24.99 2.93
CA ALA A 437 17.57 24.55 1.59
C ALA A 437 16.47 25.42 0.99
N ALA A 438 15.44 25.77 1.79
CA ALA A 438 14.37 26.66 1.35
C ALA A 438 14.89 28.07 1.04
N GLN A 439 15.86 28.58 1.80
CA GLN A 439 16.44 29.90 1.54
C GLN A 439 17.16 29.94 0.19
N VAL A 440 17.93 28.90 -0.15
CA VAL A 440 18.61 28.80 -1.45
C VAL A 440 17.60 28.81 -2.60
N LEU A 441 16.51 28.06 -2.48
CA LEU A 441 15.48 28.01 -3.51
C LEU A 441 14.66 29.30 -3.60
N ALA A 442 14.38 29.93 -2.46
CA ALA A 442 13.69 31.22 -2.40
C ALA A 442 14.52 32.34 -3.03
N ASP A 443 15.84 32.35 -2.83
CA ASP A 443 16.76 33.31 -3.45
C ASP A 443 16.75 33.19 -4.99
N ILE A 444 16.55 31.98 -5.52
CA ILE A 444 16.42 31.73 -6.97
C ILE A 444 15.11 32.32 -7.53
N GLU A 445 14.01 32.22 -6.78
CA GLU A 445 12.69 32.77 -7.18
C GLU A 445 12.50 34.24 -6.80
N GLY A 446 13.42 34.82 -6.02
CA GLY A 446 13.36 36.20 -5.57
C GLY A 446 12.31 36.46 -4.49
N CYS A 447 12.05 35.48 -3.61
CA CYS A 447 11.13 35.58 -2.48
C CYS A 447 11.80 35.18 -1.16
N THR A 448 11.07 35.25 -0.05
CA THR A 448 11.56 34.75 1.25
C THR A 448 11.39 33.24 1.39
N ALA A 449 12.19 32.57 2.23
CA ALA A 449 12.05 31.13 2.47
C ALA A 449 10.63 30.70 2.91
N LYS A 450 9.92 31.58 3.63
CA LYS A 450 8.54 31.32 4.05
C LYS A 450 7.55 31.45 2.89
N GLU A 451 7.70 32.47 2.04
CA GLU A 451 6.86 32.63 0.84
C GLU A 451 7.11 31.48 -0.14
N PHE A 452 8.37 31.07 -0.31
CA PHE A 452 8.72 29.91 -1.12
C PHE A 452 8.09 28.61 -0.59
N ALA A 453 8.16 28.38 0.72
CA ALA A 453 7.60 27.17 1.32
C ALA A 453 6.05 27.14 1.31
N ASP A 454 5.39 28.30 1.25
CA ASP A 454 3.92 28.40 1.18
C ASP A 454 3.38 28.28 -0.25
N ALA A 455 4.21 28.59 -1.25
CA ALA A 455 3.92 28.46 -2.68
C ALA A 455 4.08 27.01 -3.17
#